data_AF-A0A953L0A4-F1
#
_entry.id   AF-A0A953L0A4-F1
#
_cell.length_a   1.000
_cell.length_b   1.000
_cell.length_c   1.000
_cell.angle_alpha   90.00
_cell.angle_beta   90.00
_cell.angle_gamma   90.00
#
_symmetry.space_group_name_H-M   'P 1'
#
loop_
_entity.id
_entity.type
_entity.pdbx_description
1 polymer ?
#
loop_
_entity_poly.entity_id
_entity_poly.type
_entity_poly.pdbx_seq_one_letter_code
_entity_poly.pdbx_strand_id
1 'polypeptide(L)' 'MTYTWAGDHRFIIDHTEVDPAFGGKGVGKKLVMTAVAFARDHHLKIIPLCPFAKSTFEKNQDIKDVLA' A
#
# COMPACT_ATOMS: atom_id res chain seq x y z
N MET A 1 0.11 -9.73 -1.05
CA MET A 1 -0.69 -8.55 -0.66
C MET A 1 -2.13 -8.82 -1.09
N THR A 2 -3.07 -8.59 -0.20
CA THR A 2 -4.52 -8.59 -0.50
C THR A 2 -5.04 -7.16 -0.45
N TYR A 3 -6.11 -6.93 -1.20
CA TYR A 3 -6.83 -5.66 -1.18
C TYR A 3 -8.30 -5.88 -1.49
N THR A 4 -9.14 -4.94 -1.07
CA THR A 4 -10.58 -4.91 -1.36
C THR A 4 -11.00 -3.51 -1.81
N TRP A 5 -11.97 -3.43 -2.74
CA TRP A 5 -12.49 -2.15 -3.21
C TRP A 5 -13.43 -1.51 -2.19
N ALA A 6 -13.30 -0.20 -2.01
CA ALA A 6 -14.10 0.63 -1.10
C ALA A 6 -14.80 1.75 -1.89
N GLY A 7 -15.77 1.34 -2.72
CA GLY A 7 -16.36 2.15 -3.77
C GLY A 7 -15.46 2.23 -5.00
N ASP A 8 -15.80 3.12 -5.93
CA ASP A 8 -15.21 3.12 -7.28
C ASP A 8 -13.81 3.78 -7.33
N HIS A 9 -13.46 4.59 -6.33
CA HIS A 9 -12.27 5.43 -6.36
C HIS A 9 -11.27 5.11 -5.24
N ARG A 10 -11.49 4.03 -4.48
CA ARG A 10 -10.64 3.68 -3.34
C ARG A 10 -10.51 2.18 -3.17
N PHE A 11 -9.38 1.75 -2.64
CA PHE A 11 -9.19 0.37 -2.19
C PHE A 11 -8.44 0.30 -0.86
N ILE A 12 -8.72 -0.76 -0.12
CA ILE A 12 -8.15 -1.05 1.20
C ILE A 12 -7.02 -2.04 1.02
N ILE A 13 -5.84 -1.75 1.56
CA ILE A 13 -4.76 -2.75 1.72
C ILE A 13 -4.92 -3.37 3.10
N ASP A 14 -5.59 -4.52 3.18
CA ASP A 14 -5.90 -5.21 4.44
C ASP A 14 -4.77 -6.13 4.92
N HIS A 15 -3.97 -6.70 4.01
CA HIS A 15 -2.85 -7.55 4.38
C HIS A 15 -1.65 -7.43 3.42
N THR A 16 -0.46 -7.30 4.00
CA THR A 16 0.82 -7.35 3.28
C THR A 16 1.73 -8.33 4.01
N GLU A 17 2.08 -9.40 3.31
CA GLU A 17 2.99 -10.42 3.78
C GLU A 17 4.04 -10.69 2.71
N VAL A 18 5.21 -11.13 3.18
CA VAL A 18 6.36 -11.50 2.38
C VAL A 18 6.89 -12.80 2.97
N ASP A 19 7.23 -13.74 2.11
CA ASP A 19 7.88 -14.98 2.55
C ASP A 19 9.15 -14.65 3.37
N PRO A 20 9.35 -15.28 4.55
CA PRO A 20 10.48 -15.01 5.43
C PRO A 20 11.85 -15.04 4.74
N ALA A 21 12.04 -15.84 3.69
CA ALA A 21 13.27 -15.90 2.90
C ALA A 21 13.63 -14.56 2.21
N PHE A 22 12.66 -13.64 2.10
CA PHE A 22 12.81 -12.30 1.56
C PHE A 22 12.69 -11.19 2.62
N GLY A 23 12.63 -11.55 3.90
CA GLY A 23 12.68 -10.60 5.02
C GLY A 23 13.92 -9.70 4.95
N GLY A 24 13.76 -8.42 5.33
CA GLY A 24 14.85 -7.43 5.30
C GLY A 24 15.28 -6.95 3.91
N LYS A 25 14.82 -7.57 2.81
CA LYS A 25 15.19 -7.20 1.43
C LYS A 25 14.30 -6.11 0.81
N GLY A 26 13.43 -5.49 1.62
CA GLY A 26 12.54 -4.40 1.16
C GLY A 26 11.38 -4.82 0.26
N VAL A 27 11.12 -6.12 0.08
CA VAL A 27 10.06 -6.63 -0.83
C VAL A 27 8.67 -6.12 -0.42
N GLY A 28 8.35 -6.12 0.87
CA GLY A 28 7.06 -5.60 1.35
C GLY A 28 6.86 -4.12 1.01
N LYS A 29 7.92 -3.31 1.16
CA LYS A 29 7.90 -1.90 0.76
C LYS A 29 7.68 -1.77 -0.74
N LYS A 30 8.34 -2.61 -1.56
CA LYS A 30 8.14 -2.62 -3.01
C LYS A 30 6.68 -2.91 -3.39
N LEU A 31 6.03 -3.87 -2.72
CA LEU A 31 4.60 -4.15 -2.95
C LEU A 31 3.72 -2.92 -2.67
N VAL A 32 3.93 -2.23 -1.55
CA VAL A 32 3.17 -1.02 -1.19
C VAL A 32 3.43 0.11 -2.19
N MET A 33 4.68 0.33 -2.60
CA MET A 33 5.01 1.37 -3.58
C MET A 33 4.43 1.08 -4.96
N THR A 34 4.33 -0.19 -5.37
CA THR A 34 3.62 -0.57 -6.60
C THR A 34 2.13 -0.26 -6.50
N ALA A 35 1.50 -0.53 -5.35
CA ALA A 35 0.10 -0.17 -5.13
C ALA A 35 -0.11 1.36 -5.15
N VAL A 36 0.83 2.14 -4.59
CA VAL A 36 0.82 3.61 -4.67
C VAL A 36 0.90 4.10 -6.11
N ALA A 37 1.80 3.54 -6.91
CA ALA A 37 1.93 3.91 -8.32
C ALA A 37 0.63 3.62 -9.08
N PHE A 38 0.07 2.42 -8.89
CA PHE A 38 -1.23 2.04 -9.45
C PHE A 38 -2.34 3.03 -9.02
N ALA A 39 -2.41 3.39 -7.74
CA ALA A 39 -3.41 4.36 -7.29
C ALA A 39 -3.24 5.72 -7.96
N ARG A 40 -2.00 6.19 -8.13
CA ARG A 40 -1.70 7.47 -8.78
C ARG A 40 -2.10 7.46 -10.26
N ASP A 41 -1.71 6.41 -10.99
CA ASP A 41 -1.98 6.28 -12.43
C ASP A 41 -3.49 6.20 -12.72
N HIS A 42 -4.26 5.61 -11.80
CA HIS A 42 -5.69 5.41 -11.93
C HIS A 42 -6.54 6.45 -11.17
N HIS A 43 -5.92 7.49 -10.60
CA HIS A 43 -6.60 8.52 -9.80
C HIS A 43 -7.42 7.96 -8.63
N LEU A 44 -6.93 6.89 -8.01
CA LEU A 44 -7.53 6.21 -6.86
C LEU A 44 -6.88 6.68 -5.54
N LYS A 45 -7.54 6.38 -4.42
CA LYS A 45 -6.96 6.51 -3.08
C LYS A 45 -6.84 5.17 -2.36
N ILE A 46 -5.91 5.10 -1.41
CA ILE A 46 -5.58 3.91 -0.64
C ILE A 46 -5.98 4.10 0.81
N ILE A 47 -6.63 3.09 1.39
CA ILE A 47 -6.90 2.96 2.83
C ILE A 47 -5.98 1.86 3.39
N PRO A 48 -4.84 2.20 4.01
CA PRO A 48 -3.86 1.19 4.45
C PRO A 48 -4.19 0.64 5.84
N LEU A 49 -5.09 -0.35 5.93
CA LEU A 49 -5.45 -0.97 7.22
C LEU A 49 -4.40 -1.95 7.76
N CYS A 50 -3.66 -2.62 6.87
CA CYS A 50 -2.53 -3.45 7.27
C CYS A 50 -1.50 -2.59 8.02
N PRO A 51 -1.04 -2.98 9.23
CA PRO A 51 -0.07 -2.20 10.01
C PRO A 51 1.23 -1.90 9.25
N PHE A 52 1.68 -2.84 8.41
CA PHE A 52 2.87 -2.66 7.59
C PHE A 52 2.66 -1.56 6.53
N ALA A 53 1.53 -1.62 5.81
CA ALA A 53 1.18 -0.59 4.82
C ALA A 53 1.00 0.77 5.51
N LYS A 54 0.26 0.82 6.62
CA LYS A 54 0.07 2.02 7.43
C LYS A 54 1.40 2.66 7.83
N SER A 55 2.32 1.87 8.39
CA SER A 55 3.65 2.37 8.79
C SER A 55 4.46 2.89 7.60
N THR A 56 4.29 2.29 6.42
CA THR A 56 4.94 2.77 5.18
C THR A 56 4.42 4.16 4.79
N PHE A 57 3.12 4.40 4.85
CA PHE A 57 2.50 5.72 4.62
C PHE A 57 2.88 6.76 5.67
N GLU A 58 2.94 6.36 6.95
CA GLU A 58 3.32 7.27 8.03
C GLU A 58 4.76 7.78 7.88
N LYS A 59 5.68 6.89 7.48
CA LYS A 59 7.11 7.18 7.33
C LYS A 59 7.48 7.88 6.02
N ASN A 60 6.60 7.90 5.03
CA ASN A 60 6.89 8.45 3.70
C ASN A 60 5.88 9.54 3.32
N GLN A 61 6.31 10.80 3.32
CA GLN A 61 5.42 11.91 2.97
C GLN A 61 5.08 11.96 1.47
N ASP A 62 5.96 11.45 0.61
CA ASP A 62 5.84 11.55 -0.86
C ASP A 62 4.69 10.71 -1.43
N ILE A 63 4.11 9.81 -0.64
CA ILE A 63 3.02 8.92 -1.05
C ILE A 63 1.68 9.30 -0.41
N LYS A 64 1.64 10.38 0.37
CA LYS A 64 0.40 10.83 1.01
C LYS A 64 -0.61 11.43 0.03
N ASP A 65 -0.17 11.76 -1.19
CA ASP A 65 -1.03 12.20 -2.28
C ASP A 65 -2.09 11.17 -2.67
N VAL A 66 -1.83 9.87 -2.47
CA VAL A 66 -2.79 8.79 -2.72
C VAL A 66 -3.47 8.27 -1.45
N LEU A 67 -3.24 8.86 -0.27
CA LEU A 67 -3.91 8.47 0.97
C LEU A 67 -5.37 8.97 0.96
N ALA A 68 -6.30 8.10 1.36
CA ALA A 68 -7.73 8.40 1.51
C ALA A 68 -8.05 9.05 2.87
#